data_AF-A0A7G8DG95-F1
#
_entry.id   AF-A0A7G8DG95-F1
#
_cell.length_a   1.000
_cell.length_b   1.000
_cell.length_c   1.000
_cell.angle_alpha   90.00
_cell.angle_beta   90.00
_cell.angle_gamma   90.00
#
_symmetry.space_group_name_H-M   'P 1'
#
loop_
_entity.id
_entity.type
_entity.pdbx_description
1 polymer ?
#
loop_
_entity_poly.entity_id
_entity_poly.type
_entity_poly.pdbx_seq_one_letter_code
_entity_poly.pdbx_strand_id
1 'polypeptide(L)'
;MPASPRQGNLFEQATPAGQDNNPAELPLNRQQLQSWQQRIHSFQSPLFQADGRSQEQGSLFSGHDDPASGIQPLSLKPLPLSFWRWPQSPHQGAALYWVMDRPADLEHPILLYIGETMAADRRWKGEHDCKAYLAAYQEACVDCGLSCRTSIRFWGDVPRATRARRKLEQTLIRRWQPPFNKESRERWATPFQAA
;
A
#
# COMPACT_ATOMS: atom_id res chain seq x y z
N MET A 1 -0.05 -64.10 -53.10
CA MET A 1 1.24 -63.69 -52.49
C MET A 1 1.71 -62.43 -53.18
N PRO A 2 2.32 -61.45 -52.48
CA PRO A 2 1.81 -60.67 -51.33
C PRO A 2 1.21 -59.33 -51.87
N ALA A 3 1.01 -58.18 -51.20
CA ALA A 3 0.86 -57.76 -49.80
C ALA A 3 0.02 -56.45 -49.77
N SER A 4 -0.60 -56.10 -48.63
CA SER A 4 -1.29 -54.81 -48.43
C SER A 4 -0.33 -53.69 -48.01
N PRO A 5 -0.58 -52.42 -48.38
CA PRO A 5 -0.27 -51.24 -47.58
C PRO A 5 -1.54 -50.79 -46.83
N ARG A 6 -1.64 -51.04 -45.52
CA ARG A 6 -1.21 -50.17 -44.40
C ARG A 6 -2.02 -48.87 -44.23
N GLN A 7 -2.65 -48.77 -43.05
CA GLN A 7 -3.35 -47.60 -42.53
C GLN A 7 -2.42 -46.38 -42.37
N GLY A 8 -3.03 -45.20 -42.32
CA GLY A 8 -2.57 -44.13 -41.43
C GLY A 8 -2.33 -42.78 -42.09
N ASN A 9 -3.37 -41.95 -42.13
CA ASN A 9 -3.28 -40.49 -42.00
C ASN A 9 -4.62 -39.97 -41.48
N LEU A 10 -4.81 -40.07 -40.15
CA LEU A 10 -6.03 -39.60 -39.46
C LEU A 10 -5.84 -38.22 -38.80
N PHE A 11 -4.81 -37.48 -39.21
CA PHE A 11 -4.39 -36.21 -38.61
C PHE A 11 -4.09 -35.12 -39.66
N GLU A 12 -4.92 -35.03 -40.69
CA GLU A 12 -5.13 -33.75 -41.40
C GLU A 12 -6.36 -33.04 -40.82
N GLN A 13 -6.24 -32.64 -39.55
CA GLN A 13 -7.12 -31.62 -38.98
C GLN A 13 -6.38 -30.30 -38.98
N ALA A 14 -6.88 -29.36 -39.77
CA ALA A 14 -6.36 -28.00 -39.83
C ALA A 14 -6.30 -27.42 -38.42
N THR A 15 -5.17 -26.82 -38.07
CA THR A 15 -5.01 -26.02 -36.85
C THR A 15 -6.09 -24.93 -36.84
N PRO A 16 -7.02 -24.93 -35.86
CA PRO A 16 -7.77 -23.72 -35.58
C PRO A 16 -6.76 -22.64 -35.20
N ALA A 17 -6.87 -21.46 -35.79
CA ALA A 17 -6.09 -20.31 -35.33
C ALA A 17 -6.29 -20.18 -33.82
N GLY A 18 -5.19 -20.15 -33.07
CA GLY A 18 -5.23 -20.11 -31.62
C GLY A 18 -6.11 -18.93 -31.19
N GLN A 19 -7.20 -19.23 -30.49
CA GLN A 19 -7.98 -18.21 -29.82
C GLN A 19 -7.02 -17.51 -28.85
N ASP A 20 -6.87 -16.20 -28.99
CA ASP A 20 -6.15 -15.37 -28.03
C ASP A 20 -6.87 -15.49 -26.69
N ASN A 21 -6.44 -16.47 -25.90
CA ASN A 21 -6.94 -16.75 -24.57
C ASN A 21 -6.28 -15.75 -23.60
N ASN A 22 -6.39 -14.47 -23.94
CA ASN A 22 -6.12 -13.37 -23.05
C ASN A 22 -7.19 -13.50 -21.95
N PRO A 23 -6.83 -13.91 -20.72
CA PRO A 23 -7.83 -14.10 -19.68
C PRO A 23 -8.48 -12.75 -19.45
N ALA A 24 -9.77 -12.64 -19.78
CA ALA A 24 -10.50 -11.39 -19.61
C ALA A 24 -10.39 -11.00 -18.14
N GLU A 25 -9.58 -9.97 -17.84
CA GLU A 25 -9.43 -9.46 -16.49
C GLU A 25 -10.80 -9.03 -16.01
N LEU A 26 -11.38 -9.81 -15.09
CA LEU A 26 -12.69 -9.52 -14.54
C LEU A 26 -12.60 -8.15 -13.87
N PRO A 27 -13.39 -7.15 -14.31
CA PRO A 27 -13.26 -5.80 -13.81
C PRO A 27 -13.47 -5.78 -12.30
N LEU A 28 -12.60 -5.03 -11.61
CA LEU A 28 -12.64 -4.91 -10.17
C LEU A 28 -14.03 -4.43 -9.72
N ASN A 29 -14.72 -5.24 -8.94
CA ASN A 29 -16.04 -4.88 -8.42
C ASN A 29 -15.97 -4.27 -7.01
N ARG A 30 -17.01 -3.50 -6.69
CA ARG A 30 -17.15 -2.79 -5.41
C ARG A 30 -16.95 -3.68 -4.18
N GLN A 31 -17.48 -4.90 -4.20
CA GLN A 31 -17.39 -5.83 -3.07
C GLN A 31 -15.95 -6.31 -2.86
N GLN A 32 -15.20 -6.59 -3.93
CA GLN A 32 -13.78 -6.93 -3.85
C GLN A 32 -12.96 -5.80 -3.21
N LEU A 33 -13.15 -4.55 -3.66
CA LEU A 33 -12.42 -3.40 -3.12
C LEU A 33 -12.80 -3.10 -1.66
N GLN A 34 -14.09 -3.13 -1.30
CA GLN A 34 -14.53 -3.01 0.10
C GLN A 34 -13.98 -4.14 0.98
N SER A 35 -13.94 -5.39 0.48
CA SER A 35 -13.40 -6.54 1.23
C SER A 35 -11.88 -6.41 1.46
N TRP A 36 -11.16 -5.85 0.48
CA TRP A 36 -9.73 -5.53 0.60
C TRP A 36 -9.49 -4.41 1.63
N GLN A 37 -10.24 -3.30 1.55
CA GLN A 37 -10.17 -2.21 2.54
C GLN A 37 -10.48 -2.72 3.97
N GLN A 38 -11.53 -3.53 4.12
CA GLN A 38 -11.92 -4.12 5.39
C GLN A 38 -10.85 -5.05 5.97
N ARG A 39 -10.18 -5.87 5.14
CA ARG A 39 -9.06 -6.72 5.59
C ARG A 39 -7.90 -5.90 6.15
N ILE A 40 -7.56 -4.78 5.51
CA ILE A 40 -6.51 -3.87 5.98
C ILE A 40 -6.94 -3.21 7.30
N HIS A 41 -8.17 -2.68 7.35
CA HIS A 41 -8.73 -2.06 8.54
C HIS A 41 -8.78 -3.01 9.74
N SER A 42 -9.27 -4.25 9.58
CA SER A 42 -9.32 -5.23 10.67
C SER A 42 -7.95 -5.61 11.24
N PHE A 43 -6.86 -5.42 10.48
CA PHE A 43 -5.50 -5.59 10.99
C PHE A 43 -4.93 -4.32 11.64
N GLN A 44 -5.23 -3.15 11.09
CA GLN A 44 -4.63 -1.88 11.52
C GLN A 44 -5.43 -1.17 12.64
N SER A 45 -6.74 -1.39 12.76
CA SER A 45 -7.57 -0.74 13.78
C SER A 45 -7.13 -1.03 15.22
N PRO A 46 -6.68 -2.26 15.60
CA PRO A 46 -6.18 -2.49 16.96
C PRO A 46 -4.86 -1.75 17.23
N LEU A 47 -4.03 -1.51 16.20
CA LEU A 47 -2.77 -0.78 16.34
C LEU A 47 -3.05 0.70 16.66
N PHE A 48 -3.96 1.34 15.94
CA PHE A 48 -4.39 2.71 16.24
C PHE A 48 -4.98 2.89 17.65
N GLN A 49 -5.61 1.84 18.20
CA GLN A 49 -6.15 1.84 19.56
C GLN A 49 -5.07 1.55 20.62
N ALA A 50 -4.14 0.64 20.34
CA ALA A 50 -3.05 0.26 21.23
C ALA A 50 -2.04 1.41 21.45
N ASP A 51 -1.74 2.17 20.40
CA ASP A 51 -0.85 3.36 20.52
C ASP A 51 -1.40 4.42 21.49
N GLY A 52 -2.70 4.39 21.80
CA GLY A 52 -3.34 5.25 22.81
C GLY A 52 -3.50 4.64 24.21
N ARG A 53 -3.13 3.37 24.41
CA ARG A 53 -3.35 2.62 25.67
C ARG A 53 -2.12 1.86 26.20
N SER A 54 -1.01 1.83 25.46
CA SER A 54 0.17 1.01 25.79
C SER A 54 1.32 1.80 26.42
N GLN A 55 1.06 2.42 27.57
CA GLN A 55 2.05 2.57 28.64
C GLN A 55 1.39 2.01 29.91
N GLU A 56 2.01 1.00 30.55
CA GLU A 56 1.81 0.54 31.96
C GLU A 56 2.38 -0.88 32.20
N GLN A 57 2.69 -1.70 31.17
CA GLN A 57 3.32 -3.02 31.39
C GLN A 57 4.55 -3.27 30.52
N GLY A 58 5.70 -2.82 31.02
CA GLY A 58 7.01 -3.12 30.43
C GLY A 58 7.40 -4.59 30.62
N SER A 59 7.78 -5.27 29.54
CA SER A 59 8.40 -6.60 29.63
C SER A 59 9.81 -6.48 30.21
N LEU A 60 10.09 -7.27 31.25
CA LEU A 60 11.37 -7.31 31.99
C LEU A 60 12.60 -7.68 31.14
N PHE A 61 12.40 -8.06 29.86
CA PHE A 61 13.48 -8.41 28.93
C PHE A 61 13.59 -7.48 27.71
N SER A 62 12.68 -6.52 27.53
CA SER A 62 12.70 -5.58 26.39
C SER A 62 13.25 -4.21 26.80
N GLY A 63 14.51 -4.19 27.24
CA GLY A 63 15.26 -2.97 27.58
C GLY A 63 15.74 -2.18 26.36
N HIS A 64 14.83 -1.84 25.45
CA HIS A 64 15.00 -0.86 24.39
C HIS A 64 13.67 -0.16 24.18
N ASP A 65 13.62 1.16 24.35
CA ASP A 65 12.54 1.97 23.80
C ASP A 65 12.46 1.68 22.30
N ASP A 66 11.36 1.06 21.85
CA ASP A 66 11.12 0.91 20.43
C ASP A 66 10.75 2.30 19.86
N PRO A 67 11.60 2.94 19.04
CA PRO A 67 11.30 4.27 18.52
C PRO A 67 10.07 4.28 17.59
N ALA A 68 9.58 3.12 17.15
CA ALA A 68 8.33 3.00 16.41
C ALA A 68 7.08 2.95 17.31
N SER A 69 7.22 2.75 18.63
CA SER A 69 6.11 2.66 19.58
C SER A 69 5.67 4.01 20.15
N GLY A 70 6.48 5.08 20.01
CA GLY A 70 6.14 6.42 20.49
C GLY A 70 5.32 7.28 19.52
N ILE A 71 5.17 6.87 18.25
CA ILE A 71 4.42 7.63 17.25
C ILE A 71 2.98 7.15 17.13
N GLN A 72 2.04 8.06 17.35
CA GLN A 72 0.63 7.92 17.02
C GLN A 72 0.36 8.56 15.64
N PRO A 73 0.15 7.80 14.54
CA PRO A 73 -0.09 8.41 13.22
C PRO A 73 -1.39 9.24 13.16
N LEU A 74 -2.30 9.05 14.13
CA LEU A 74 -3.57 9.79 14.24
C LEU A 74 -3.46 11.17 14.88
N SER A 75 -2.39 11.48 15.63
CA SER A 75 -2.15 12.83 16.17
C SER A 75 -1.46 13.76 15.17
N LEU A 76 -0.85 13.22 14.11
CA LEU A 76 -0.19 14.00 13.05
C LEU A 76 -1.21 14.74 12.16
N LYS A 77 -0.90 15.99 11.83
CA LYS A 77 -1.73 16.83 10.96
C LYS A 77 -1.90 16.21 9.55
N PRO A 78 -3.13 15.94 9.07
CA PRO A 78 -3.37 15.53 7.70
C PRO A 78 -3.18 16.69 6.72
N LEU A 79 -2.57 16.39 5.58
CA LEU A 79 -2.42 17.26 4.43
C LEU A 79 -3.04 16.59 3.19
N PRO A 80 -3.57 17.35 2.22
CA PRO A 80 -3.99 16.78 0.94
C PRO A 80 -2.77 16.28 0.14
N LEU A 81 -2.93 15.24 -0.69
CA LEU A 81 -1.82 14.73 -1.53
C LEU A 81 -1.25 15.77 -2.50
N SER A 82 -1.96 16.87 -2.76
CA SER A 82 -1.53 18.01 -3.57
C SER A 82 -0.65 19.02 -2.84
N PHE A 83 -0.32 18.83 -1.55
CA PHE A 83 0.45 19.77 -0.72
C PHE A 83 1.79 20.22 -1.36
N TRP A 84 2.43 19.38 -2.16
CA TRP A 84 3.69 19.67 -2.84
C TRP A 84 3.59 20.78 -3.91
N ARG A 85 2.35 21.14 -4.32
CA ARG A 85 2.05 22.26 -5.21
C ARG A 85 1.96 23.61 -4.47
N TRP A 86 1.97 23.62 -3.14
CA TRP A 86 1.88 24.86 -2.37
C TRP A 86 3.17 25.68 -2.48
N PRO A 87 3.09 27.02 -2.46
CA PRO A 87 4.26 27.90 -2.63
C PRO A 87 5.26 27.78 -1.47
N GLN A 88 4.81 27.40 -0.28
CA GLN A 88 5.64 27.09 0.88
C GLN A 88 5.38 25.64 1.30
N SER A 89 6.45 24.86 1.50
CA SER A 89 6.33 23.50 2.02
C SER A 89 6.03 23.54 3.52
N PRO A 90 5.00 22.82 4.02
CA PRO A 90 4.71 22.74 5.45
C PRO A 90 5.77 21.94 6.25
N HIS A 91 6.64 21.19 5.56
CA HIS A 91 7.69 20.39 6.17
C HIS A 91 9.02 20.54 5.41
N GLN A 92 10.13 20.53 6.14
CA GLN A 92 11.48 20.66 5.60
C GLN A 92 12.42 19.64 6.25
N GLY A 93 13.46 19.23 5.54
CA GLY A 93 14.47 18.31 6.05
C GLY A 93 14.00 16.86 6.16
N ALA A 94 14.59 16.13 7.11
CA ALA A 94 14.35 14.71 7.32
C ALA A 94 12.95 14.46 7.91
N ALA A 95 12.23 13.50 7.34
CA ALA A 95 10.91 13.12 7.82
C ALA A 95 10.60 11.65 7.51
N LEU A 96 9.67 11.09 8.29
CA LEU A 96 8.86 9.95 7.86
C LEU A 96 7.48 10.47 7.45
N TYR A 97 6.82 9.79 6.52
CA TYR A 97 5.45 10.13 6.11
C TYR A 97 4.56 8.91 5.98
N TRP A 98 3.28 9.13 6.29
CA TRP A 98 2.19 8.16 6.25
C TRP A 98 1.20 8.62 5.20
N VAL A 99 0.92 7.78 4.21
CA VAL A 99 -0.19 7.99 3.29
C VAL A 99 -1.35 7.11 3.71
N MET A 100 -2.49 7.74 4.00
CA MET A 100 -3.66 7.10 4.55
C MET A 100 -4.88 7.39 3.70
N ASP A 101 -5.88 6.52 3.75
CA ASP A 101 -7.22 6.79 3.27
C ASP A 101 -8.24 6.72 4.41
N ARG A 102 -9.36 7.44 4.27
CA ARG A 102 -10.51 7.36 5.18
C ARG A 102 -11.78 7.00 4.41
N PRO A 103 -12.00 5.70 4.11
CA PRO A 103 -13.26 5.21 3.57
C PRO A 103 -14.45 5.67 4.41
N ALA A 104 -15.64 5.76 3.80
CA ALA A 104 -16.85 6.19 4.50
C ALA A 104 -17.35 5.14 5.51
N ASP A 105 -17.21 3.86 5.16
CA ASP A 105 -17.81 2.73 5.87
C ASP A 105 -16.93 2.18 7.02
N LEU A 106 -15.79 2.81 7.30
CA LEU A 106 -14.80 2.34 8.28
C LEU A 106 -14.57 3.36 9.40
N GLU A 107 -14.49 2.87 10.63
CA GLU A 107 -14.28 3.68 11.84
C GLU A 107 -12.90 4.37 11.82
N HIS A 108 -11.86 3.57 11.60
CA HIS A 108 -10.46 4.00 11.54
C HIS A 108 -10.02 4.19 10.08
N PRO A 109 -9.10 5.13 9.79
CA PRO A 109 -8.47 5.22 8.48
C PRO A 109 -7.60 3.98 8.20
N ILE A 110 -7.37 3.67 6.92
CA ILE A 110 -6.39 2.66 6.52
C ILE A 110 -5.07 3.33 6.14
N LEU A 111 -3.96 2.77 6.60
CA LEU A 111 -2.61 3.20 6.27
C LEU A 111 -2.14 2.44 5.02
N LEU A 112 -1.99 3.17 3.92
CA LEU A 112 -1.67 2.65 2.59
C LEU A 112 -0.15 2.53 2.35
N TYR A 113 0.63 3.50 2.86
CA TYR A 113 2.07 3.56 2.66
C TYR A 113 2.80 4.28 3.81
N ILE A 114 4.01 3.83 4.13
CA ILE A 114 5.00 4.54 4.95
C ILE A 114 6.27 4.75 4.12
N GLY A 115 6.90 5.92 4.21
CA GLY A 115 8.22 6.14 3.62
C GLY A 115 9.09 7.18 4.32
N GLU A 116 10.39 7.14 4.05
CA GLU A 116 11.40 8.11 4.52
C GLU A 116 11.78 9.16 3.49
N THR A 117 12.25 10.31 3.97
CA THR A 117 12.92 11.32 3.14
C THR A 117 13.91 12.17 3.92
N MET A 118 14.89 12.74 3.21
CA MET A 118 15.76 13.84 3.67
C MET A 118 15.25 15.24 3.28
N ALA A 119 14.24 15.32 2.40
CA ALA A 119 13.77 16.57 1.81
C ALA A 119 12.25 16.50 1.55
N ALA A 120 11.47 16.65 2.63
CA ALA A 120 9.99 16.63 2.57
C ALA A 120 9.40 17.65 1.57
N ASP A 121 10.09 18.78 1.35
CA ASP A 121 9.76 19.85 0.41
C ASP A 121 9.95 19.47 -1.09
N ARG A 122 10.74 18.43 -1.38
CA ARG A 122 11.12 18.03 -2.74
C ARG A 122 10.66 16.63 -3.12
N ARG A 123 10.59 15.69 -2.16
CA ARG A 123 10.34 14.26 -2.43
C ARG A 123 9.08 13.98 -3.23
N TRP A 124 8.05 14.81 -3.05
CA TRP A 124 6.75 14.68 -3.72
C TRP A 124 6.62 15.47 -5.04
N LYS A 125 7.65 16.20 -5.47
CA LYS A 125 7.62 16.99 -6.73
C LYS A 125 7.98 16.18 -7.99
N GLY A 126 8.70 15.07 -7.85
CA GLY A 126 9.06 14.16 -8.95
C GLY A 126 8.27 12.85 -8.98
N GLU A 127 8.74 11.88 -9.77
CA GLU A 127 8.22 10.50 -9.81
C GLU A 127 8.45 9.75 -8.49
N HIS A 128 7.53 8.84 -8.16
CA HIS A 128 7.52 8.12 -6.90
C HIS A 128 6.57 6.91 -6.98
N ASP A 129 7.03 5.68 -6.75
CA ASP A 129 6.22 4.43 -6.84
C ASP A 129 4.85 4.57 -6.14
N CYS A 130 4.84 5.08 -4.90
CA CYS A 130 3.62 5.30 -4.13
C CYS A 130 2.55 6.15 -4.88
N LYS A 131 2.93 7.11 -5.75
CA LYS A 131 1.96 7.88 -6.54
C LYS A 131 1.21 7.02 -7.55
N ALA A 132 1.88 6.06 -8.20
CA ALA A 132 1.24 5.15 -9.15
C ALA A 132 0.23 4.25 -8.42
N TYR A 133 0.60 3.68 -7.26
CA TYR A 133 -0.33 2.91 -6.42
C TYR A 133 -1.50 3.75 -5.89
N LEU A 134 -1.28 5.02 -5.55
CA LEU A 134 -2.35 5.92 -5.12
C LEU A 134 -3.29 6.30 -6.26
N ALA A 135 -2.76 6.53 -7.46
CA ALA A 135 -3.57 6.80 -8.64
C ALA A 135 -4.46 5.60 -8.98
N ALA A 136 -3.88 4.41 -9.10
CA ALA A 136 -4.62 3.17 -9.35
C ALA A 136 -5.66 2.86 -8.25
N TYR A 137 -5.34 3.15 -6.98
CA TYR A 137 -6.31 3.02 -5.89
C TYR A 137 -7.47 4.02 -6.00
N GLN A 138 -7.18 5.28 -6.34
CA GLN A 138 -8.19 6.32 -6.50
C GLN A 138 -9.11 6.04 -7.70
N GLU A 139 -8.55 5.56 -8.82
CA GLU A 139 -9.27 5.09 -10.00
C GLU A 139 -10.16 3.89 -9.64
N ALA A 140 -9.61 2.85 -9.02
CA ALA A 140 -10.36 1.71 -8.49
C ALA A 140 -11.52 2.13 -7.55
N CYS A 141 -11.32 3.15 -6.70
CA CYS A 141 -12.40 3.70 -5.88
C CYS A 141 -13.51 4.33 -6.73
N VAL A 142 -13.16 5.14 -7.74
CA VAL A 142 -14.12 5.80 -8.63
C VAL A 142 -14.93 4.76 -9.43
N ASP A 143 -14.26 3.78 -10.03
CA ASP A 143 -14.91 2.73 -10.82
C ASP A 143 -15.86 1.85 -9.98
N CYS A 144 -15.49 1.61 -8.71
CA CYS A 144 -16.34 0.91 -7.74
C CYS A 144 -17.47 1.78 -7.14
N GLY A 145 -17.55 3.07 -7.47
CA GLY A 145 -18.50 4.01 -6.86
C GLY A 145 -18.27 4.22 -5.36
N LEU A 146 -17.02 4.21 -4.91
CA LEU A 146 -16.58 4.42 -3.53
C LEU A 146 -15.94 5.80 -3.35
N SER A 147 -16.17 6.43 -2.20
CA SER A 147 -15.48 7.66 -1.82
C SER A 147 -14.18 7.36 -1.08
N CYS A 148 -13.06 7.78 -1.67
CA CYS A 148 -11.74 7.70 -1.06
C CYS A 148 -11.22 9.13 -0.78
N ARG A 149 -10.75 9.34 0.46
CA ARG A 149 -10.30 10.61 1.05
C ARG A 149 -8.85 10.46 1.50
N THR A 150 -7.97 10.31 0.51
CA THR A 150 -6.54 10.10 0.74
C THR A 150 -5.88 11.35 1.32
N SER A 151 -5.03 11.16 2.33
CA SER A 151 -4.25 12.22 2.97
C SER A 151 -2.83 11.74 3.26
N ILE A 152 -1.91 12.69 3.44
CA ILE A 152 -0.54 12.45 3.87
C ILE A 152 -0.25 13.16 5.19
N ARG A 153 0.56 12.53 6.04
CA ARG A 153 0.99 13.06 7.34
C ARG A 153 2.50 12.93 7.45
N PHE A 154 3.15 13.88 8.10
CA PHE A 154 4.60 13.90 8.27
C PHE A 154 4.99 13.93 9.75
N TRP A 155 6.06 13.21 10.08
CA TRP A 155 6.75 13.30 11.36
C TRP A 155 8.20 13.72 11.11
N GLY A 156 8.58 14.89 11.65
CA GLY A 156 9.91 15.47 11.47
C GLY A 156 10.90 15.15 12.60
N ASP A 157 10.43 14.63 13.73
CA ASP A 157 11.28 14.22 14.84
C ASP A 157 11.82 12.80 14.59
N VAL A 158 12.70 12.70 13.60
CA VAL A 158 13.25 11.44 13.10
C VAL A 158 14.77 11.52 12.96
N PRO A 159 15.50 10.39 12.98
CA PRO A 159 16.94 10.42 12.83
C PRO A 159 17.38 11.10 11.53
N ARG A 160 18.31 12.06 11.63
CA ARG A 160 18.94 12.70 10.46
C ARG A 160 19.77 11.70 9.65
N ALA A 161 20.45 10.78 10.33
CA ALA A 161 21.25 9.73 9.69
C ALA A 161 20.36 8.73 8.93
N THR A 162 20.53 8.65 7.61
CA THR A 162 19.69 7.83 6.72
C THR A 162 19.59 6.35 7.12
N ARG A 163 20.69 5.74 7.61
CA ARG A 163 20.66 4.35 8.09
C ARG A 163 19.72 4.17 9.30
N ALA A 164 19.73 5.11 10.25
CA ALA A 164 18.87 5.05 11.43
C ALA A 164 17.40 5.30 11.08
N ARG A 165 17.13 6.28 10.21
CA ARG A 165 15.76 6.57 9.73
C ARG A 165 15.16 5.43 8.91
N ARG A 166 15.95 4.80 8.02
CA ARG A 166 15.52 3.59 7.30
C ARG A 166 15.28 2.40 8.23
N LYS A 167 16.07 2.24 9.31
CA LYS A 167 15.78 1.21 10.33
C LYS A 167 14.42 1.45 10.99
N LEU A 168 14.11 2.71 11.32
CA LEU A 168 12.82 3.12 11.91
C LEU A 168 11.64 2.93 10.93
N GLU A 169 11.78 3.42 9.69
CA GLU A 169 10.85 3.16 8.57
C GLU A 169 10.54 1.66 8.44
N GLN A 170 11.56 0.82 8.39
CA GLN A 170 11.43 -0.63 8.27
C GLN A 170 10.75 -1.28 9.49
N THR A 171 10.99 -0.79 10.70
CA THR A 171 10.22 -1.24 11.89
C THR A 171 8.75 -0.87 11.78
N LEU A 172 8.44 0.35 11.35
CA LEU A 172 7.06 0.82 11.15
C LEU A 172 6.36 0.05 10.03
N ILE A 173 7.03 -0.24 8.90
CA ILE A 173 6.49 -1.09 7.83
C ILE A 173 6.17 -2.49 8.36
N ARG A 174 7.05 -3.11 9.17
CA ARG A 174 6.75 -4.43 9.79
C ARG A 174 5.58 -4.39 10.78
N ARG A 175 5.43 -3.31 11.57
CA ARG A 175 4.33 -3.12 12.53
C ARG A 175 2.99 -2.95 11.81
N TRP A 176 2.91 -1.99 10.89
CA TRP A 176 1.67 -1.56 10.25
C TRP A 176 1.29 -2.31 8.97
N GLN A 177 2.28 -2.92 8.31
CA GLN A 177 2.20 -3.66 7.06
C GLN A 177 1.35 -2.96 5.98
N PRO A 178 1.72 -1.76 5.52
CA PRO A 178 0.91 -1.02 4.55
C PRO A 178 0.90 -1.71 3.17
N PRO A 179 -0.22 -1.73 2.43
CA PRO A 179 -0.35 -2.48 1.18
C PRO A 179 0.54 -2.00 0.03
N PHE A 180 0.98 -0.75 0.02
CA PHE A 180 1.80 -0.22 -1.09
C PHE A 180 3.32 -0.30 -0.81
N ASN A 181 3.71 -0.63 0.41
CA ASN A 181 5.10 -0.98 0.74
C ASN A 181 5.44 -2.36 0.17
N LYS A 182 6.63 -2.48 -0.44
CA LYS A 182 7.04 -3.71 -1.18
C LYS A 182 7.10 -4.92 -0.25
N GLU A 183 7.50 -4.69 0.99
CA GLU A 183 7.68 -5.65 2.08
C GLU A 183 6.37 -6.32 2.55
N SER A 184 5.22 -5.66 2.36
CA SER A 184 3.90 -6.15 2.79
C SER A 184 2.91 -6.31 1.65
N ARG A 185 3.27 -5.98 0.41
CA ARG A 185 2.39 -6.00 -0.77
C ARG A 185 1.72 -7.35 -1.00
N GLU A 186 2.50 -8.43 -0.99
CA GLU A 186 2.04 -9.79 -1.28
C GLU A 186 0.95 -10.26 -0.30
N ARG A 187 1.06 -9.90 0.98
CA ARG A 187 0.06 -10.23 2.02
C ARG A 187 -1.35 -9.75 1.68
N TRP A 188 -1.45 -8.61 1.01
CA TRP A 188 -2.73 -7.94 0.76
C TRP A 188 -3.38 -8.33 -0.57
N ALA A 189 -2.62 -8.91 -1.51
CA ALA A 189 -3.10 -9.27 -2.85
C ALA A 189 -3.96 -8.15 -3.47
N THR A 190 -3.37 -6.94 -3.54
CA THR A 190 -4.04 -5.72 -3.98
C THR A 190 -4.73 -5.92 -5.34
N PRO A 191 -6.07 -5.74 -5.43
CA PRO A 191 -6.85 -6.23 -6.57
C PRO A 191 -6.90 -5.22 -7.74
N PHE A 192 -5.91 -4.35 -7.82
CA PHE A 192 -5.70 -3.35 -8.88
C PHE A 192 -4.19 -3.20 -9.11
N GLN A 193 -3.82 -2.92 -10.36
CA GLN A 193 -2.44 -2.79 -10.78
C GLN A 193 -2.04 -1.31 -10.84
N ALA A 194 -0.82 -0.99 -10.44
CA ALA A 194 -0.23 0.33 -10.69
C ALA A 194 0.47 0.30 -12.05
N ALA A 195 0.10 1.23 -12.94
CA ALA A 195 0.77 1.48 -14.21
C ALA A 195 2.15 2.16 -14.01
#